data_AF-A0A6A1V149-F1
#
_entry.id   AF-A0A6A1V149-F1
#
_cell.length_a   1.000
_cell.length_b   1.000
_cell.length_c   1.000
_cell.angle_alpha   90.00
_cell.angle_beta   90.00
_cell.angle_gamma   90.00
#
_symmetry.space_group_name_H-M   'P 1'
#
loop_
_entity.id
_entity.type
_entity.pdbx_description
1 polymer ?
#
loop_
_entity_poly.entity_id
_entity_poly.type
_entity_poly.pdbx_seq_one_letter_code
_entity_poly.pdbx_strand_id
1 'polypeptide(L)'
;MYTDVGVYYSPGPVLRGEVFDGSEAVRRMESWLIENHGFQPQYAVSELNEKNFWRMFDAELYEQCRKKYGAVGNFMSVYYKCKKGRKTEKEVQEAEQAHLETAEAEVDQPED
;
A
#
# COMPACT_ATOMS: atom_id res chain seq x y z
N MET A 1 1.36 -20.39 -8.30
CA MET A 1 0.65 -20.80 -7.06
C MET A 1 1.18 -19.94 -5.95
N TYR A 2 0.30 -19.27 -5.18
CA TYR A 2 0.69 -18.45 -4.04
C TYR A 2 0.52 -19.24 -2.75
N THR A 3 1.43 -19.04 -1.80
CA THR A 3 1.32 -19.57 -0.44
C THR A 3 1.19 -18.40 0.51
N ASP A 4 0.07 -18.32 1.22
CA ASP A 4 -0.14 -17.33 2.26
C ASP A 4 0.40 -17.85 3.60
N VAL A 5 1.26 -17.06 4.26
CA VAL A 5 1.95 -17.45 5.48
C VAL A 5 1.66 -16.41 6.56
N GLY A 6 0.84 -16.82 7.53
CA GLY A 6 0.58 -16.04 8.73
C GLY A 6 1.57 -16.37 9.85
N VAL A 7 2.27 -15.35 10.36
CA VAL A 7 3.10 -15.45 11.56
C VAL A 7 2.31 -14.89 12.74
N TYR A 8 1.99 -15.74 13.70
CA TYR A 8 1.20 -15.39 14.88
C TYR A 8 2.03 -15.55 16.16
N TYR A 9 1.53 -14.95 17.25
CA TYR A 9 2.10 -14.94 18.60
C TYR A 9 3.06 -13.78 18.90
N SER A 10 3.37 -13.59 20.19
CA SER A 10 4.27 -12.54 20.65
C SER A 10 5.73 -12.87 20.28
N PRO A 11 6.50 -11.91 19.72
CA PRO A 11 7.92 -12.08 19.45
C PRO A 11 8.72 -12.46 20.69
N GLY A 12 9.77 -13.28 20.52
CA GLY A 12 10.64 -13.72 21.63
C GLY A 12 11.15 -12.60 22.54
N PRO A 13 11.61 -11.44 22.03
CA PRO A 13 11.99 -10.30 22.87
C PRO A 13 10.86 -9.82 23.78
N VAL A 14 9.62 -9.73 23.27
CA VAL A 14 8.45 -9.34 24.07
C VAL A 14 8.20 -10.32 25.20
N LEU A 15 8.32 -11.64 24.94
CA LEU A 15 8.16 -12.67 25.96
C LEU A 15 9.23 -12.63 27.05
N ARG A 16 10.40 -12.06 26.77
CA ARG A 16 11.48 -11.83 27.73
C ARG A 16 11.41 -10.46 28.43
N GLY A 17 10.40 -9.64 28.12
CA GLY A 17 10.27 -8.29 28.64
C GLY A 17 11.23 -7.27 28.01
N GLU A 18 11.78 -7.58 26.83
CA GLU A 18 12.67 -6.71 26.07
C GLU A 18 11.87 -5.81 25.12
N VAL A 19 12.50 -4.71 24.69
CA VAL A 19 11.92 -3.82 23.67
C VAL A 19 11.93 -4.54 22.32
N PHE A 20 10.79 -4.50 21.62
CA PHE A 20 10.66 -4.99 20.25
C PHE A 20 10.05 -3.92 19.35
N ASP A 21 10.77 -3.52 18.31
CA ASP A 21 10.23 -2.63 17.29
C ASP A 21 9.51 -3.45 16.20
N GLY A 22 8.20 -3.62 16.38
CA GLY A 22 7.37 -4.30 15.40
C GLY A 22 7.27 -3.56 14.06
N SER A 23 7.40 -2.23 14.06
CA SER A 23 7.33 -1.43 12.83
C SER A 23 8.54 -1.70 11.95
N GLU A 24 9.72 -1.73 12.57
CA GLU A 24 10.95 -2.04 11.85
C GLU A 24 11.03 -3.50 11.41
N ALA A 25 10.54 -4.43 12.24
CA ALA A 25 10.45 -5.83 11.85
C ALA A 25 9.56 -6.02 10.61
N VAL A 26 8.40 -5.38 10.56
CA VAL A 26 7.49 -5.44 9.40
C VAL A 26 8.11 -4.74 8.19
N ARG A 27 8.73 -3.56 8.32
CA ARG A 27 9.45 -2.91 7.19
C ARG A 27 10.50 -3.80 6.56
N ARG A 28 11.27 -4.52 7.37
CA ARG A 28 12.29 -5.48 6.89
C ARG A 28 11.67 -6.65 6.15
N MET A 29 10.55 -7.18 6.66
CA MET A 29 9.79 -8.24 5.99
C MET A 29 9.23 -7.75 4.64
N GLU A 30 8.59 -6.59 4.62
CA GLU A 30 8.04 -6.00 3.39
C GLU A 30 9.13 -5.72 2.34
N SER A 31 10.30 -5.24 2.77
CA SER A 31 11.45 -5.03 1.87
C SER A 31 11.94 -6.37 1.29
N TRP A 32 12.07 -7.40 2.12
CA TRP A 32 12.45 -8.74 1.66
C TRP A 32 11.41 -9.32 0.70
N LEU A 33 10.11 -9.12 0.94
CA LEU A 33 9.05 -9.53 0.03
C LEU A 33 9.22 -8.88 -1.35
N ILE A 34 9.42 -7.57 -1.41
CA ILE A 34 9.66 -6.85 -2.67
C ILE A 34 10.87 -7.42 -3.41
N GLU A 35 11.98 -7.65 -2.71
CA GLU A 35 13.22 -8.21 -3.30
C GLU A 35 13.05 -9.63 -3.84
N ASN A 36 12.08 -10.39 -3.32
CA ASN A 36 11.82 -11.78 -3.68
C ASN A 36 10.51 -11.95 -4.48
N HIS A 37 10.00 -10.87 -5.08
CA HIS A 37 8.75 -10.88 -5.86
C HIS A 37 7.54 -11.43 -5.10
N GLY A 38 7.52 -11.22 -3.78
CA GLY A 38 6.40 -11.46 -2.89
C GLY A 38 5.65 -10.17 -2.55
N PHE A 39 4.57 -10.31 -1.79
CA PHE A 39 3.77 -9.18 -1.33
C PHE A 39 3.15 -9.47 0.03
N GLN A 40 2.82 -8.40 0.75
CA GLN A 40 1.99 -8.49 1.94
C GLN A 40 0.50 -8.42 1.54
N PRO A 41 -0.34 -9.39 1.97
CA PRO A 41 -1.77 -9.33 1.70
C PRO A 41 -2.44 -8.07 2.26
N GLN A 42 -3.36 -7.47 1.50
CA GLN A 42 -3.90 -6.12 1.78
C GLN A 42 -4.87 -6.04 2.97
N TYR A 43 -5.18 -7.17 3.62
CA TYR A 43 -5.86 -7.16 4.92
C TYR A 43 -4.92 -6.82 6.08
N ALA A 44 -3.61 -6.85 5.87
CA ALA A 44 -2.60 -6.50 6.87
C ALA A 44 -2.21 -5.02 6.80
N VAL A 45 -1.66 -4.53 7.90
CA VAL A 45 -1.14 -3.16 8.01
C VAL A 45 0.25 -3.10 7.37
N SER A 46 0.47 -2.14 6.47
CA SER A 46 1.76 -1.87 5.84
C SER A 46 2.49 -0.74 6.55
N GLU A 47 3.81 -0.90 6.72
CA GLU A 47 4.72 0.11 7.27
C GLU A 47 5.46 0.90 6.19
N LEU A 48 5.25 0.55 4.92
CA LEU A 48 5.87 1.22 3.78
C LEU A 48 5.22 2.58 3.51
N ASN A 49 5.96 3.43 2.81
CA ASN A 49 5.38 4.57 2.10
C ASN A 49 4.71 4.09 0.79
N GLU A 50 3.89 4.95 0.18
CA GLU A 50 3.11 4.62 -1.01
C GLU A 50 3.97 4.12 -2.17
N LYS A 51 5.08 4.81 -2.44
CA LYS A 51 6.01 4.46 -3.51
C LYS A 51 6.55 3.04 -3.35
N ASN A 52 6.96 2.67 -2.15
CA ASN A 52 7.48 1.32 -1.89
C ASN A 52 6.36 0.28 -1.83
N PHE A 53 5.18 0.64 -1.32
CA PHE A 53 4.02 -0.25 -1.30
C PHE A 53 3.67 -0.74 -2.72
N TRP A 54 3.64 0.18 -3.69
CA TRP A 54 3.33 -0.16 -5.07
C TRP A 54 4.41 -1.02 -5.74
N ARG A 55 5.63 -1.15 -5.20
CA ARG A 55 6.64 -2.08 -5.74
C ARG A 55 6.29 -3.55 -5.52
N MET A 56 5.32 -3.85 -4.66
CA MET A 56 4.80 -5.22 -4.47
C MET A 56 3.82 -5.63 -5.58
N PHE A 57 3.29 -4.69 -6.37
CA PHE A 57 2.16 -4.92 -7.27
C PHE A 57 2.37 -4.28 -8.65
N ASP A 58 1.71 -4.85 -9.65
CA ASP A 58 1.39 -4.11 -10.87
C ASP A 58 0.03 -3.42 -10.67
N ALA A 59 0.01 -2.09 -10.76
CA ALA A 59 -1.17 -1.29 -10.50
C ALA A 59 -2.06 -1.09 -11.75
N GLU A 60 -1.63 -1.52 -12.94
CA GLU A 60 -2.29 -1.15 -14.21
C GLU A 60 -3.79 -1.46 -14.20
N LEU A 61 -4.17 -2.72 -13.95
CA LEU A 61 -5.58 -3.13 -13.94
C LEU A 61 -6.37 -2.49 -12.80
N TYR A 62 -5.71 -2.26 -11.66
CA TYR A 62 -6.33 -1.59 -10.53
C TYR A 62 -6.69 -0.14 -10.89
N GLU A 63 -5.79 0.58 -11.54
CA GLU A 63 -6.02 1.96 -11.99
C GLU A 63 -7.07 2.05 -13.09
N GLN A 64 -7.04 1.15 -14.08
CA GLN A 64 -8.07 1.06 -15.11
C GLN A 64 -9.46 0.84 -14.49
N CYS A 65 -9.57 -0.06 -13.51
CA CYS A 65 -10.82 -0.26 -12.79
C CYS A 65 -11.27 0.99 -12.01
N ARG A 66 -10.34 1.68 -11.34
CA ARG A 66 -10.68 2.91 -10.61
C ARG A 66 -11.20 4.00 -11.53
N LYS A 67 -10.52 4.23 -12.66
CA LYS A 67 -10.95 5.21 -13.68
C LYS A 67 -12.33 4.83 -14.24
N LYS A 68 -12.50 3.57 -14.69
CA LYS A 68 -13.75 3.08 -15.31
C LYS A 68 -15.00 3.28 -14.44
N TYR A 69 -14.88 3.09 -13.13
CA TYR A 69 -16.02 3.17 -12.21
C TYR A 69 -16.08 4.48 -11.42
N GLY A 70 -15.28 5.49 -11.78
CA GLY A 70 -15.26 6.78 -11.11
C GLY A 70 -14.82 6.70 -9.64
N ALA A 71 -13.92 5.77 -9.32
CA ALA A 71 -13.45 5.58 -7.94
C ALA A 71 -12.38 6.59 -7.52
N VAL A 72 -11.59 7.10 -8.48
CA VAL A 72 -10.57 8.12 -8.21
C VAL A 72 -11.25 9.37 -7.67
N GLY A 73 -10.75 9.94 -6.56
CA GLY A 73 -11.38 11.08 -5.89
C GLY A 73 -12.56 10.73 -4.96
N ASN A 74 -13.23 9.60 -5.19
CA ASN A 74 -14.40 9.18 -4.39
C ASN A 74 -14.04 8.15 -3.30
N PHE A 75 -13.07 7.28 -3.59
CA PHE A 75 -12.61 6.25 -2.65
C PHE A 75 -11.09 6.26 -2.54
N MET A 76 -10.58 6.22 -1.31
CA MET A 76 -9.15 6.11 -1.05
C MET A 76 -8.51 4.90 -1.75
N SER A 77 -7.26 5.07 -2.16
CA SER A 77 -6.45 3.99 -2.72
C SER A 77 -6.26 2.83 -1.74
N VAL A 78 -5.93 1.64 -2.26
CA VAL A 78 -5.64 0.45 -1.44
C VAL A 78 -4.46 0.70 -0.49
N TYR A 79 -3.46 1.49 -0.90
CA TYR A 79 -2.37 1.89 -0.02
C TYR A 79 -2.91 2.59 1.23
N TYR A 80 -3.78 3.59 1.09
CA TYR A 80 -4.36 4.28 2.24
C TYR A 80 -5.21 3.35 3.11
N LYS A 81 -5.80 2.28 2.58
CA LYS A 81 -6.48 1.25 3.39
C LYS A 81 -5.52 0.45 4.26
N CYS A 82 -4.33 0.14 3.75
CA CYS A 82 -3.33 -0.67 4.44
C CYS A 82 -2.35 0.14 5.30
N LYS A 83 -2.19 1.44 5.02
CA LYS A 83 -1.21 2.31 5.68
C LYS A 83 -1.38 2.30 7.20
N LYS A 84 -0.29 2.10 7.93
CA LYS A 84 -0.29 2.24 9.40
C LYS A 84 -0.63 3.64 9.86
N GLY A 85 -1.38 3.69 10.96
CA GLY A 85 -1.67 4.91 11.69
C GLY A 85 -2.93 5.60 11.21
N ARG A 86 -3.26 6.71 11.87
CA ARG A 86 -4.45 7.49 11.51
C ARG A 86 -4.14 8.32 10.26
N LYS A 87 -4.77 7.95 9.15
CA LYS A 87 -4.90 8.81 7.97
C LYS A 87 -5.92 9.91 8.25
N THR A 88 -5.60 11.14 7.86
CA THR A 88 -6.58 12.23 7.92
C THR A 88 -7.39 12.25 6.64
N GLU A 89 -8.64 12.72 6.70
CA GLU A 89 -9.46 12.89 5.50
C GLU A 89 -8.79 13.82 4.50
N LYS A 90 -8.15 14.89 4.99
CA LYS A 90 -7.39 15.84 4.18
C LYS A 90 -6.25 15.17 3.42
N GLU A 91 -5.42 14.38 4.10
CA GLU A 91 -4.30 13.65 3.46
C GLU A 91 -4.79 12.72 2.35
N VAL A 92 -5.88 12.00 2.60
CA VAL A 92 -6.47 11.10 1.60
C VAL A 92 -7.03 11.90 0.43
N GLN A 93 -7.74 12.99 0.68
CA GLN A 93 -8.29 13.85 -0.36
C GLN A 93 -7.19 14.46 -1.22
N GLU A 94 -6.13 14.99 -0.62
CA GLU A 94 -5.00 15.58 -1.35
C GLU A 94 -4.33 14.55 -2.26
N ALA A 95 -4.12 13.32 -1.79
CA ALA A 95 -3.55 12.26 -2.60
C ALA A 95 -4.47 11.83 -3.75
N GLU A 96 -5.77 11.70 -3.50
CA GLU A 96 -6.74 11.36 -4.54
C GLU A 96 -6.92 12.47 -5.57
N GLN A 97 -6.83 13.75 -5.17
CA GLN A 97 -6.85 14.88 -6.09
C GLN A 97 -5.60 14.93 -6.96
N ALA A 98 -4.41 14.72 -6.40
CA ALA A 98 -3.18 14.64 -7.18
C ALA A 98 -3.24 13.50 -8.23
N HIS A 99 -3.90 12.40 -7.90
CA HIS A 99 -4.12 11.29 -8.83
C HIS A 99 -5.15 11.62 -9.92
N LEU A 100 -6.21 12.36 -9.59
CA LEU A 100 -7.17 12.88 -10.57
C LEU A 100 -6.49 13.83 -11.56
N GLU A 101 -5.75 14.82 -11.07
CA GLU A 101 -5.05 15.80 -11.91
C GLU A 101 -4.08 15.11 -12.88
N THR A 102 -3.36 14.09 -12.40
CA THR A 102 -2.47 13.28 -13.25
C THR A 102 -3.26 12.52 -14.31
N ALA A 103 -4.38 11.89 -13.92
CA ALA A 103 -5.22 11.13 -14.84
C ALA A 103 -5.88 12.00 -15.90
N GLU A 104 -6.31 13.23 -15.56
CA GLU A 104 -6.85 14.20 -16.51
C GLU A 104 -5.77 14.69 -17.49
N ALA A 105 -4.57 14.98 -16.99
CA ALA A 105 -3.44 15.38 -17.83
C ALA A 105 -2.99 14.31 -18.83
N GLU A 106 -3.15 13.02 -18.51
CA GLU A 106 -2.88 11.90 -19.43
C GLU A 106 -3.93 11.79 -20.55
N VAL A 107 -5.19 12.14 -20.27
CA VAL A 107 -6.29 12.11 -21.26
C VAL A 107 -6.20 13.27 -22.25
N ASP A 108 -5.67 14.41 -21.82
CA ASP A 108 -5.50 15.61 -22.64
C ASP A 108 -4.23 15.60 -23.51
N GLN A 109 -3.39 14.56 -23.44
CA GLN A 109 -2.28 14.37 -24.37
C GLN A 109 -2.79 13.80 -25.71
N PRO A 110 -2.44 14.42 -26.86
CA PRO A 110 -2.81 13.87 -28.16
C PRO A 110 -2.16 12.50 -28.36
N GLU A 111 -2.93 11.53 -28.83
CA GLU A 111 -2.39 10.24 -29.32
C GLU A 111 -1.54 10.52 -30.58
N ASP A 112 -0.21 10.36 -30.46
CA ASP A 112 0.74 10.40 -31.59
C ASP A 112 0.62 9.16 -32.51
#